data_AF-A0A9D8UUS0-F1
#
_entry.id   AF-A0A9D8UUS0-F1
#
_cell.length_a   1.000
_cell.length_b   1.000
_cell.length_c   1.000
_cell.angle_alpha   90.00
_cell.angle_beta   90.00
_cell.angle_gamma   90.00
#
_symmetry.space_group_name_H-M   'P 1'
#
loop_
_entity.id
_entity.type
_entity.pdbx_description
1 polymer ?
#
loop_
_entity_poly.entity_id
_entity_poly.type
_entity_poly.pdbx_seq_one_letter_code
_entity_poly.pdbx_strand_id
1 'polypeptide(L)'
;MSGDDFDPRWLDAAIPAKHWHFHRRLYAHYGIVLAPGDFGSMLRDIKRGRAQWLRDMGGGKELFAIRIRSDFERIYLIVKQRHYVITVLPPTSDLRKLRLLRDLEGGGAKVRVVPKRTED
;
A
#
# COMPACT_ATOMS: atom_id res chain seq x y z
N MET A 1 31.28 -7.32 17.13
CA MET A 1 30.42 -6.30 16.48
C MET A 1 30.68 -6.41 14.99
N SER A 2 29.85 -7.18 14.30
CA SER A 2 29.96 -7.38 12.86
C SER A 2 29.39 -6.14 12.18
N GLY A 3 30.09 -5.62 11.17
CA GLY A 3 29.93 -4.28 10.63
C GLY A 3 28.53 -3.95 10.14
N ASP A 4 28.28 -2.65 10.03
CA ASP A 4 27.16 -2.07 9.30
C ASP A 4 27.13 -2.64 7.87
N ASP A 5 26.40 -3.74 7.67
CA ASP A 5 26.14 -4.34 6.37
C ASP A 5 25.20 -3.40 5.59
N PHE A 6 25.80 -2.40 4.94
CA PHE A 6 25.10 -1.56 3.99
C PHE A 6 24.53 -2.43 2.88
N ASP A 7 23.19 -2.49 2.80
CA ASP A 7 22.51 -3.22 1.73
C ASP A 7 22.72 -2.48 0.39
N PRO A 8 23.46 -3.07 -0.57
CA PRO A 8 23.83 -2.41 -1.82
C PRO A 8 22.62 -2.04 -2.68
N ARG A 9 21.42 -2.56 -2.38
CA ARG A 9 20.17 -2.14 -3.04
C ARG A 9 19.75 -0.71 -2.69
N TRP A 10 20.37 -0.09 -1.69
CA TRP A 10 20.24 1.34 -1.42
C TRP A 10 21.08 2.22 -2.36
N LEU A 11 22.08 1.66 -3.06
CA LEU A 11 22.83 2.41 -4.07
C LEU A 11 21.87 2.88 -5.16
N ASP A 12 21.90 4.19 -5.43
CA ASP A 12 21.02 4.89 -6.38
C ASP A 12 19.51 4.77 -6.09
N ALA A 13 19.12 4.25 -4.93
CA ALA A 13 17.74 4.20 -4.52
C ALA A 13 17.23 5.61 -4.18
N ALA A 14 16.32 6.13 -5.02
CA ALA A 14 15.67 7.40 -4.79
C ALA A 14 14.16 7.23 -4.63
N ILE A 15 13.56 8.03 -3.74
CA ILE A 15 12.11 8.17 -3.66
C ILE A 15 11.68 9.20 -4.69
N PRO A 16 10.87 8.85 -5.70
CA PRO A 16 10.35 9.83 -6.64
C PRO A 16 9.58 10.93 -5.90
N ALA A 17 9.79 12.20 -6.27
CA ALA A 17 9.17 13.34 -5.60
C ALA A 17 7.63 13.21 -5.43
N LYS A 18 6.96 12.65 -6.45
CA LYS A 18 5.52 12.36 -6.44
C LYS A 18 5.07 11.44 -5.30
N HIS A 19 5.96 10.61 -4.75
CA HIS A 19 5.65 9.69 -3.65
C HIS A 19 6.24 10.13 -2.32
N TRP A 20 7.05 11.19 -2.28
CA TRP A 20 7.68 11.70 -1.06
C TRP A 20 6.66 11.94 0.07
N HIS A 21 5.50 12.51 -0.26
CA HIS A 21 4.44 12.76 0.71
C HIS A 21 3.98 11.47 1.42
N PHE A 22 3.83 10.37 0.68
CA PHE A 22 3.46 9.08 1.25
C PHE A 22 4.53 8.57 2.22
N HIS A 23 5.81 8.60 1.84
CA HIS A 23 6.90 8.14 2.71
C HIS A 23 7.00 8.96 4.00
N ARG A 24 6.85 10.28 3.92
CA ARG A 24 6.83 11.16 5.10
C ARG A 24 5.67 10.83 6.04
N ARG A 25 4.48 10.56 5.50
CA ARG A 25 3.29 10.18 6.28
C ARG A 25 3.43 8.77 6.87
N LEU A 26 4.09 7.86 6.17
CA LEU A 26 4.35 6.50 6.64
C LEU A 26 5.23 6.53 7.88
N TYR A 27 6.33 7.28 7.83
CA TYR A 27 7.17 7.48 9.00
C TYR A 27 6.39 8.14 10.15
N ALA A 28 5.63 9.21 9.86
CA ALA A 28 4.89 9.93 10.90
C ALA A 28 3.78 9.10 11.58
N HIS A 29 3.12 8.18 10.87
CA HIS A 29 2.00 7.42 11.41
C HIS A 29 2.37 6.03 11.92
N TYR A 30 3.46 5.45 11.40
CA TYR A 30 3.85 4.06 11.68
C TYR A 30 5.31 3.91 12.13
N GLY A 31 6.14 4.95 12.05
CA GLY A 31 7.57 4.85 12.32
C GLY A 31 8.34 4.02 11.28
N ILE A 32 7.73 3.75 10.12
CA ILE A 32 8.28 2.83 9.11
C ILE A 32 9.08 3.60 8.05
N VAL A 33 10.27 3.08 7.75
CA VAL A 33 11.03 3.38 6.55
C VAL A 33 11.06 2.11 5.70
N LEU A 34 10.53 2.19 4.48
CA LEU A 34 10.48 1.04 3.58
C LEU A 34 11.88 0.57 3.20
N ALA A 35 12.11 -0.74 3.25
CA ALA A 35 13.35 -1.34 2.78
C ALA A 35 13.44 -1.29 1.23
N PRO A 36 14.64 -1.51 0.65
CA PRO A 36 14.79 -1.54 -0.79
C PRO A 36 13.84 -2.55 -1.45
N GLY A 37 13.05 -2.07 -2.41
CA GLY A 37 12.08 -2.89 -3.15
C GLY A 37 10.72 -3.12 -2.48
N ASP A 38 10.53 -2.70 -1.22
CA ASP A 38 9.22 -2.81 -0.55
C ASP A 38 8.16 -1.96 -1.25
N PHE A 39 8.48 -0.71 -1.59
CA PHE A 39 7.55 0.17 -2.29
C PHE A 39 7.10 -0.41 -3.63
N GLY A 40 8.03 -0.95 -4.43
CA GLY A 40 7.72 -1.61 -5.69
C GLY A 40 6.88 -2.88 -5.50
N SER A 41 7.16 -3.67 -4.46
CA SER A 41 6.38 -4.86 -4.11
C SER A 41 4.96 -4.50 -3.68
N MET A 42 4.81 -3.45 -2.87
CA MET A 42 3.54 -2.89 -2.45
C MET A 42 2.69 -2.45 -3.66
N LEU A 43 3.27 -1.70 -4.59
CA LEU A 43 2.60 -1.30 -5.83
C LEU A 43 2.18 -2.51 -6.69
N ARG A 44 3.04 -3.52 -6.82
CA ARG A 44 2.70 -4.77 -7.53
C ARG A 44 1.55 -5.51 -6.85
N ASP A 45 1.51 -5.53 -5.52
CA ASP A 45 0.45 -6.19 -4.77
C ASP A 45 -0.89 -5.47 -4.94
N ILE A 46 -0.89 -4.13 -4.97
CA ILE A 46 -2.07 -3.34 -5.33
C ILE A 46 -2.53 -3.67 -6.76
N LYS A 47 -1.62 -3.61 -7.75
CA LYS A 47 -1.94 -3.84 -9.16
C LYS A 47 -2.47 -5.26 -9.43
N ARG A 48 -1.92 -6.26 -8.74
CA ARG A 48 -2.31 -7.67 -8.88
C ARG A 48 -3.52 -8.06 -8.02
N GLY A 49 -4.13 -7.10 -7.31
CA GLY A 49 -5.27 -7.38 -6.43
C GLY A 49 -4.92 -8.20 -5.19
N ARG A 50 -3.64 -8.26 -4.81
CA ARG A 50 -3.16 -8.91 -3.59
C ARG A 50 -3.26 -8.00 -2.36
N ALA A 51 -3.35 -6.69 -2.57
CA ALA A 51 -3.71 -5.74 -1.51
C ALA A 51 -5.21 -5.88 -1.18
N GLN A 52 -5.55 -5.84 0.10
CA GLN A 52 -6.94 -5.93 0.53
C GLN A 52 -7.64 -4.60 0.24
N TRP A 53 -8.57 -4.60 -0.71
CA TRP A 53 -9.42 -3.44 -0.98
C TRP A 53 -10.47 -3.29 0.13
N LEU A 54 -10.58 -2.09 0.71
CA LEU A 54 -11.52 -1.81 1.79
C LEU A 54 -12.79 -1.12 1.30
N ARG A 55 -12.63 -0.01 0.54
CA ARG A 55 -13.75 0.73 -0.04
C ARG A 55 -13.31 1.68 -1.17
N ASP A 56 -14.28 2.09 -1.97
CA ASP A 56 -14.17 3.25 -2.86
C ASP A 56 -14.29 4.53 -2.03
N MET A 57 -13.48 5.53 -2.36
CA MET A 57 -13.49 6.87 -1.74
C MET A 57 -14.04 7.94 -2.70
N GLY A 58 -14.46 7.54 -3.90
CA GLY A 58 -14.93 8.44 -4.96
C GLY A 58 -13.78 9.12 -5.72
N GLY A 59 -14.07 9.65 -6.91
CA GLY A 59 -13.08 10.35 -7.74
C GLY A 59 -11.89 9.48 -8.17
N GLY A 60 -12.11 8.16 -8.29
CA GLY A 60 -11.07 7.19 -8.64
C GLY A 60 -10.05 6.93 -7.53
N LYS A 61 -10.37 7.31 -6.28
CA LYS A 61 -9.56 7.01 -5.10
C LYS A 61 -10.11 5.76 -4.41
N GLU A 62 -9.24 4.83 -4.08
CA GLU A 62 -9.57 3.59 -3.40
C GLU A 62 -8.75 3.47 -2.12
N LEU A 63 -9.38 2.94 -1.07
CA LEU A 63 -8.74 2.66 0.21
C LEU A 63 -8.34 1.19 0.26
N PHE A 64 -7.07 0.92 0.55
CA PHE A 64 -6.51 -0.43 0.69
C PHE A 64 -5.89 -0.63 2.08
N ALA A 65 -5.88 -1.88 2.53
CA ALA A 65 -4.99 -2.36 3.58
C ALA A 65 -3.92 -3.27 2.94
N ILE A 66 -2.66 -3.05 3.30
CA ILE A 66 -1.55 -3.87 2.82
C ILE A 66 -0.58 -4.19 3.95
N ARG A 67 0.02 -5.38 3.89
CA ARG A 67 1.08 -5.80 4.80
C ARG A 67 2.43 -5.42 4.20
N ILE A 68 3.21 -4.66 4.93
CA ILE A 68 4.64 -4.45 4.65
C ILE A 68 5.38 -5.69 5.13
N ARG A 69 6.20 -6.30 4.26
CA ARG A 69 6.77 -7.62 4.52
C ARG A 69 7.95 -7.58 5.49
N SER A 70 8.77 -6.54 5.39
CA SER A 70 9.92 -6.27 6.24
C SER A 70 9.52 -6.03 7.70
N ASP A 71 8.54 -5.17 7.93
CA ASP A 71 8.09 -4.82 9.29
C ASP A 71 6.92 -5.67 9.81
N PHE A 72 6.38 -6.56 8.97
CA PHE A 72 5.13 -7.31 9.21
C PHE A 72 3.90 -6.47 9.56
N GLU A 73 4.01 -5.14 9.51
CA GLU A 73 2.97 -4.18 9.84
C GLU A 73 1.93 -4.02 8.74
N ARG A 74 0.69 -3.73 9.14
CA ARG A 74 -0.41 -3.45 8.21
C ARG A 74 -0.69 -1.96 8.16
N ILE A 75 -0.61 -1.40 6.96
CA ILE A 75 -0.83 0.02 6.71
C ILE A 75 -2.06 0.26 5.84
N TYR A 76 -2.69 1.43 5.99
CA TYR A 76 -3.88 1.83 5.25
C TYR A 76 -3.56 2.92 4.23
N LEU A 77 -3.83 2.67 2.95
CA LEU A 77 -3.36 3.51 1.84
C LEU A 77 -4.51 4.04 1.01
N ILE A 78 -4.40 5.30 0.60
CA ILE A 78 -5.24 5.87 -0.45
C ILE A 78 -4.47 5.80 -1.77
N VAL A 79 -5.07 5.13 -2.75
CA VAL A 79 -4.50 4.94 -4.09
C VAL A 79 -5.44 5.56 -5.12
N LYS A 80 -4.90 6.31 -6.07
CA LYS A 80 -5.62 6.79 -7.25
C LYS A 80 -5.42 5.80 -8.41
N GLN A 81 -6.53 5.38 -9.01
CA GLN A 81 -6.54 4.54 -10.23
C GLN A 81 -5.65 3.27 -10.14
N ARG A 82 -5.45 2.72 -8.94
CA ARG A 82 -4.65 1.49 -8.66
C ARG A 82 -3.15 1.53 -8.99
N HIS A 83 -2.60 2.69 -9.35
CA HIS A 83 -1.18 2.81 -9.71
C HIS A 83 -0.46 3.95 -9.02
N TYR A 84 -1.19 4.86 -8.37
CA TYR A 84 -0.61 6.03 -7.71
C TYR A 84 -0.98 6.07 -6.23
N VAL A 85 -0.02 5.76 -5.36
CA VAL A 85 -0.19 5.91 -3.90
C VAL A 85 -0.13 7.39 -3.55
N ILE A 86 -1.24 7.91 -3.04
CA ILE A 86 -1.36 9.32 -2.64
C ILE A 86 -0.79 9.50 -1.24
N THR A 87 -1.29 8.71 -0.29
CA THR A 87 -0.96 8.89 1.13
C THR A 87 -1.30 7.64 1.93
N VAL A 88 -0.86 7.62 3.18
CA VAL A 88 -1.19 6.61 4.18
C VAL A 88 -1.98 7.26 5.31
N LEU A 89 -3.01 6.57 5.78
CA LEU A 89 -3.85 7.00 6.89
C LEU A 89 -3.28 6.49 8.21
N PRO A 90 -3.50 7.20 9.33
CA PRO A 90 -3.14 6.69 10.66
C PRO A 90 -3.91 5.41 10.99
N PRO A 91 -3.35 4.52 11.84
CA PRO A 91 -4.00 3.26 12.21
C PRO A 91 -5.14 3.49 13.22
N THR A 92 -6.30 3.94 12.74
CA THR A 92 -7.47 4.17 13.60
C THR A 92 -8.25 2.88 13.88
N SER A 93 -9.03 2.88 14.97
CA SER A 93 -9.92 1.76 15.34
C SER A 93 -10.96 1.46 14.24
N ASP A 94 -11.50 2.48 13.60
CA ASP A 94 -12.49 2.33 12.52
C ASP A 94 -11.90 1.64 11.28
N LEU A 95 -10.67 1.97 10.92
CA LEU A 95 -9.97 1.30 9.80
C LEU A 95 -9.68 -0.17 10.13
N ARG A 96 -9.32 -0.46 11.38
CA ARG A 96 -9.14 -1.84 11.87
C ARG A 96 -10.46 -2.62 11.80
N LYS A 97 -11.58 -2.03 12.26
CA LYS A 97 -12.91 -2.62 12.18
C LYS A 97 -13.32 -2.88 10.73
N LEU A 98 -13.16 -1.89 9.85
CA LEU A 98 -13.49 -2.01 8.43
C LEU A 98 -12.72 -3.16 7.77
N ARG A 99 -11.42 -3.30 8.10
CA ARG A 99 -10.61 -4.42 7.63
C ARG A 99 -11.14 -5.77 8.13
N LEU A 100 -11.43 -5.89 9.42
CA LEU A 100 -11.96 -7.12 10.01
C LEU A 100 -13.30 -7.52 9.39
N LEU A 101 -14.19 -6.55 9.14
CA LEU A 101 -15.44 -6.79 8.43
C LEU A 101 -15.18 -7.37 7.03
N ARG A 102 -14.21 -6.82 6.28
CA ARG A 102 -13.83 -7.37 4.97
C ARG A 102 -13.20 -8.75 5.04
N ASP A 103 -12.46 -9.07 6.10
CA ASP A 103 -11.93 -10.42 6.33
C ASP A 103 -13.08 -11.43 6.54
N LEU A 104 -14.07 -11.06 7.36
CA LEU A 104 -15.24 -11.88 7.70
C LEU A 104 -16.19 -12.09 6.50
N GLU A 105 -16.31 -11.11 5.60
CA GLU A 105 -17.07 -11.22 4.35
C GLU A 105 -16.44 -12.17 3.30
N GLY A 106 -15.40 -12.93 3.68
CA GLY A 106 -14.69 -13.86 2.80
C GLY A 106 -13.57 -13.19 2.03
N GLY A 107 -12.74 -12.40 2.74
CA GLY A 107 -11.64 -11.58 2.22
C GLY A 107 -10.47 -12.34 1.55
N GLY A 108 -10.76 -13.16 0.56
CA GLY A 108 -9.84 -13.46 -0.53
C GLY A 108 -10.05 -12.43 -1.62
N ALA A 109 -8.96 -11.86 -2.13
CA ALA A 109 -8.90 -10.96 -3.29
C ALA A 109 -10.11 -11.10 -4.22
N LYS A 110 -11.14 -10.26 -4.04
CA LYS A 110 -12.14 -10.05 -5.10
C LYS A 110 -11.39 -9.31 -6.18
N VAL A 111 -10.77 -10.09 -7.07
CA VAL A 111 -10.43 -9.68 -8.43
C VAL A 111 -11.75 -9.18 -9.01
N ARG A 112 -12.02 -7.88 -8.87
CA ARG A 112 -12.91 -7.22 -9.81
C ARG A 112 -12.17 -7.31 -11.15
N VAL A 113 -12.50 -8.37 -11.90
CA VAL A 113 -12.38 -8.36 -13.35
C VAL A 113 -13.25 -7.18 -13.78
N VAL A 114 -12.59 -6.07 -14.12
CA VAL A 114 -13.28 -4.95 -14.75
C VAL A 114 -13.63 -5.43 -16.15
N PRO A 115 -14.91 -5.35 -16.59
CA PRO A 115 -15.22 -5.62 -17.98
C PRO A 115 -14.38 -4.68 -18.84
N LYS A 116 -13.67 -5.23 -19.84
CA LYS A 116 -13.05 -4.41 -20.89
C LYS A 116 -14.14 -3.43 -21.35
N ARG A 117 -13.89 -2.13 -21.25
CA ARG A 117 -14.65 -1.18 -22.07
C ARG A 117 -14.38 -1.60 -23.50
N THR A 118 -15.39 -2.17 -24.14
CA THR A 118 -15.46 -2.22 -25.60
C THR A 118 -15.47 -0.77 -26.04
N GLU A 119 -14.40 -0.36 -26.71
CA GLU A 119 -14.41 0.86 -27.51
C GLU A 119 -15.22 0.53 -28.77
N ASP A 120 -16.32 1.26 -28.97
CA ASP A 120 -16.97 1.45 -30.28
C ASP A 120 -16.30 2.63 -30.99
#